data_AF-G9MXK9-F1
#
_entry.id   AF-G9MXK9-F1
#
_cell.length_a   1.000
_cell.length_b   1.000
_cell.length_c   1.000
_cell.angle_alpha   90.00
_cell.angle_beta   90.00
_cell.angle_gamma   90.00
#
_symmetry.space_group_name_H-M   'P 1'
#
loop_
_entity.id
_entity.type
_entity.pdbx_description
1 polymer ?
#
loop_
_entity_poly.entity_id
_entity_poly.type
_entity_poly.pdbx_seq_one_letter_code
_entity_poly.pdbx_strand_id
1 'polypeptide(L)'
;MSEVTNRNDVRAANAAGGWTIVYGDLINEADVVELIISVPTGTVAGWVSDQVDAQVQKFNQSLATVSDDVVKEATEFLKSLLQGKRSGERDINGLGVKAGIVTYHRKLKTPFGSTPLPNNHQPYIGIRITKPLPPKGAPASVQVPPSVQPGVASNGLDSRLWYRIKNPAKPGMAIDVVNDGNQQQDGQVQMAAEGNFSGQHWQLRPSRTNPGAYNLCNMWLGSGKCLDVYGNDKTRPHLATAGNYSGQQWRIEQQGNGTWKLSNSYSGPLALSADASGAALSLKDPQVSPAMSWTLQPIKPITEVGF
;
A
#
# COMPACT_ATOMS: atom_id res chain seq x y z
N MET A 1 -28.52 28.47 29.36
CA MET A 1 -28.35 27.40 28.34
C MET A 1 -26.88 27.03 28.34
N SER A 2 -26.55 25.75 28.20
CA SER A 2 -25.16 25.28 28.19
C SER A 2 -24.94 24.31 27.04
N GLU A 3 -23.79 24.43 26.37
CA GLU A 3 -23.36 23.45 25.39
C GLU A 3 -22.88 22.18 26.08
N VAL A 4 -23.27 21.02 25.55
CA VAL A 4 -22.79 19.70 25.98
C VAL A 4 -22.32 18.89 24.77
N THR A 5 -21.26 18.09 24.97
CA THR A 5 -20.64 17.28 23.91
C THR A 5 -20.32 15.86 24.39
N ASN A 6 -20.39 14.87 23.48
CA ASN A 6 -19.96 13.48 23.74
C ASN A 6 -18.47 13.24 23.40
N ARG A 7 -17.67 14.30 23.31
CA ARG A 7 -16.25 14.25 22.90
C ARG A 7 -15.42 13.24 23.69
N ASN A 8 -15.59 13.21 25.01
CA ASN A 8 -14.82 12.32 25.87
C ASN A 8 -15.21 10.85 25.66
N ASP A 9 -16.48 10.56 25.42
CA ASP A 9 -16.96 9.18 25.14
C ASP A 9 -16.40 8.68 23.81
N VAL A 10 -16.40 9.53 22.78
CA VAL A 10 -15.83 9.18 21.46
C VAL A 10 -14.32 9.00 21.55
N ARG A 11 -13.61 9.81 22.35
CA ARG A 11 -12.17 9.63 22.60
C ARG A 11 -11.90 8.30 23.32
N ALA A 12 -12.64 8.02 24.38
CA ALA A 12 -12.49 6.78 25.16
C ALA A 12 -12.78 5.53 24.30
N ALA A 13 -13.84 5.55 23.49
CA ALA A 13 -14.19 4.46 22.60
C ALA A 13 -13.12 4.19 21.54
N ASN A 14 -12.46 5.23 21.02
CA ASN A 14 -11.41 5.09 20.01
C ASN A 14 -10.06 4.66 20.61
N ALA A 15 -9.78 5.01 21.86
CA ALA A 15 -8.60 4.58 22.60
C ALA A 15 -8.66 3.10 23.06
N ALA A 16 -9.83 2.47 22.98
CA ALA A 16 -10.01 1.06 23.31
C ALA A 16 -9.17 0.15 22.39
N GLY A 17 -8.62 -0.93 22.93
CA GLY A 17 -7.81 -1.91 22.17
C GLY A 17 -6.29 -1.69 22.18
N GLY A 18 -5.77 -1.00 23.19
CA GLY A 18 -4.33 -0.88 23.45
C GLY A 18 -3.59 0.15 22.60
N TRP A 19 -4.33 1.05 21.94
CA TRP A 19 -3.77 2.14 21.15
C TRP A 19 -3.38 3.32 22.04
N THR A 20 -2.15 3.82 21.88
CA THR A 20 -1.82 5.15 22.37
C THR A 20 -2.27 6.16 21.33
N ILE A 21 -3.31 6.92 21.65
CA ILE A 21 -3.92 7.89 20.73
C ILE A 21 -3.66 9.31 21.20
N VAL A 22 -3.17 10.12 20.27
CA VAL A 22 -3.03 11.55 20.44
C VAL A 22 -4.06 12.24 19.56
N TYR A 23 -4.87 13.08 20.18
CA TYR A 23 -5.87 13.90 19.50
C TYR A 23 -5.32 15.30 19.27
N GLY A 24 -5.50 15.84 18.07
CA GLY A 24 -5.22 17.24 17.77
C GLY A 24 -6.31 18.17 18.31
N ASP A 25 -6.29 19.43 17.88
CA ASP A 25 -7.31 20.40 18.25
C ASP A 25 -8.65 20.14 17.55
N LEU A 26 -9.72 20.74 18.06
CA LEU A 26 -11.02 20.70 17.38
C LEU A 26 -10.96 21.61 16.15
N ILE A 27 -11.43 21.10 15.03
CA ILE A 27 -11.45 21.80 13.75
C ILE A 27 -12.88 21.85 13.19
N ASN A 28 -13.15 22.84 12.34
CA ASN A 28 -14.45 23.00 11.70
C ASN A 28 -14.55 22.13 10.42
N GLU A 29 -15.73 22.09 9.78
CA GLU A 29 -15.94 21.27 8.57
C GLU A 29 -15.10 21.72 7.35
N ALA A 30 -14.76 23.00 7.23
CA ALA A 30 -13.88 23.48 6.17
C ALA A 30 -12.43 23.02 6.39
N ASP A 31 -11.97 23.01 7.65
CA ASP A 31 -10.63 22.55 8.01
C ASP A 31 -10.45 21.02 7.78
N VAL A 32 -11.54 20.25 7.82
CA VAL A 32 -11.54 18.80 7.51
C VAL A 32 -11.12 18.54 6.07
N VAL A 33 -11.49 19.43 5.14
CA VAL A 33 -11.11 19.34 3.72
C VAL A 33 -9.59 19.45 3.54
N GLU A 34 -8.89 20.04 4.52
CA GLU A 34 -7.44 20.16 4.52
C GLU A 34 -6.73 19.03 5.26
N LEU A 35 -7.48 18.12 5.93
CA LEU A 35 -6.98 17.04 6.79
C LEU A 35 -5.82 17.51 7.69
N ILE A 36 -5.94 18.72 8.26
CA ILE A 36 -4.89 19.27 9.12
C ILE A 36 -4.85 18.45 10.39
N ILE A 37 -3.89 17.54 10.49
CA ILE A 37 -3.52 16.93 11.77
C ILE A 37 -2.56 17.91 12.44
N SER A 38 -3.10 18.87 13.20
CA SER A 38 -2.30 19.73 14.07
C SER A 38 -1.83 18.90 15.27
N VAL A 39 -0.79 18.08 15.08
CA VAL A 39 -0.16 17.38 16.21
C VAL A 39 0.60 18.43 17.02
N PRO A 40 0.30 18.60 18.32
CA PRO A 40 0.78 19.72 19.13
C PRO A 40 2.29 19.69 19.46
N THR A 41 3.10 18.83 18.82
CA THR A 41 4.44 18.42 19.29
C THR A 41 5.62 18.87 18.42
N GLY A 42 5.41 19.76 17.45
CA GLY A 42 6.50 20.51 16.81
C GLY A 42 7.31 19.79 15.72
N THR A 43 7.44 18.45 15.70
CA THR A 43 7.79 17.68 14.49
C THR A 43 7.18 16.29 14.53
N VAL A 44 6.56 15.84 13.43
CA VAL A 44 5.92 14.51 13.32
C VAL A 44 6.93 13.38 13.61
N ALA A 45 8.18 13.53 13.18
CA ALA A 45 9.22 12.50 13.35
C ALA A 45 9.63 12.32 14.82
N GLY A 46 9.96 13.39 15.54
CA GLY A 46 10.33 13.30 16.96
C GLY A 46 9.20 12.72 17.80
N TRP A 47 7.96 13.11 17.50
CA TRP A 47 6.79 12.58 18.18
C TRP A 47 6.52 11.08 17.91
N VAL A 48 6.63 10.62 16.67
CA VAL A 48 6.50 9.19 16.36
C VAL A 48 7.53 8.41 17.16
N SER A 49 8.77 8.91 17.24
CA SER A 49 9.81 8.30 18.07
C SER A 49 9.39 8.21 19.53
N ASP A 50 8.91 9.29 20.16
CA ASP A 50 8.50 9.25 21.57
C ASP A 50 7.39 8.21 21.85
N GLN A 51 6.40 8.11 20.96
CA GLN A 51 5.30 7.16 21.12
C GLN A 51 5.72 5.72 20.88
N VAL A 52 6.62 5.47 19.93
CA VAL A 52 7.18 4.13 19.71
C VAL A 52 8.04 3.75 20.92
N ASP A 53 8.86 4.65 21.46
CA ASP A 53 9.71 4.40 22.63
C ASP A 53 8.89 3.95 23.85
N ALA A 54 7.82 4.69 24.16
CA ALA A 54 6.92 4.36 25.26
C ALA A 54 6.26 2.97 25.14
N GLN A 55 6.10 2.46 23.91
CA GLN A 55 5.50 1.15 23.67
C GLN A 55 6.52 0.01 23.66
N VAL A 56 7.73 0.23 23.14
CA VAL A 56 8.78 -0.82 23.10
C VAL A 56 9.35 -1.12 24.48
N GLN A 57 9.32 -0.16 25.41
CA GLN A 57 9.69 -0.37 26.81
C GLN A 57 8.86 -1.48 27.47
N LYS A 58 7.61 -1.71 27.03
CA LYS A 58 6.75 -2.81 27.50
C LYS A 58 7.34 -4.21 27.23
N PHE A 59 8.26 -4.29 26.27
CA PHE A 59 8.97 -5.51 25.86
C PHE A 59 10.44 -5.50 26.29
N ASN A 60 10.83 -4.60 27.20
CA ASN A 60 12.22 -4.39 27.62
C ASN A 60 13.17 -4.06 26.43
N GLN A 61 12.64 -3.36 25.42
CA GLN A 61 13.38 -2.88 24.25
C GLN A 61 13.47 -1.34 24.26
N SER A 62 14.45 -0.79 23.54
CA SER A 62 14.60 0.65 23.32
C SER A 62 14.61 0.97 21.83
N LEU A 63 14.13 2.15 21.43
CA LEU A 63 14.24 2.59 20.05
C LEU A 63 15.67 2.55 19.48
N ALA A 64 16.70 2.76 20.31
CA ALA A 64 18.10 2.65 19.90
C ALA A 64 18.47 1.24 19.38
N THR A 65 17.70 0.24 19.80
CA THR A 65 17.86 -1.17 19.45
C THR A 65 16.86 -1.64 18.42
N VAL A 66 15.92 -0.81 17.96
CA VAL A 66 14.95 -1.15 16.91
C VAL A 66 15.53 -0.80 15.55
N SER A 67 15.18 -1.58 14.53
CA SER A 67 15.64 -1.33 13.17
C SER A 67 15.13 0.00 12.59
N ASP A 68 16.04 0.75 11.96
CA ASP A 68 15.79 2.11 11.45
C ASP A 68 14.75 2.12 10.30
N ASP A 69 14.56 0.98 9.62
CA ASP A 69 13.57 0.79 8.56
C ASP A 69 12.13 0.84 9.08
N VAL A 70 11.83 0.26 10.24
CA VAL A 70 10.50 0.27 10.87
C VAL A 70 10.09 1.69 11.22
N VAL A 71 11.01 2.47 11.81
CA VAL A 71 10.78 3.88 12.18
C VAL A 71 10.59 4.73 10.92
N LYS A 72 11.41 4.49 9.89
CA LYS A 72 11.32 5.18 8.61
C LYS A 72 10.00 4.88 7.89
N GLU A 73 9.60 3.62 7.79
CA GLU A 73 8.36 3.20 7.11
C GLU A 73 7.12 3.73 7.84
N ALA A 74 7.12 3.76 9.17
CA ALA A 74 6.06 4.38 9.96
C ALA A 74 5.97 5.89 9.71
N THR A 75 7.12 6.57 9.68
CA THR A 75 7.21 8.00 9.40
C THR A 75 6.74 8.34 7.99
N GLU A 76 7.16 7.55 6.99
CA GLU A 76 6.75 7.73 5.59
C GLU A 76 5.25 7.46 5.39
N PHE A 77 4.71 6.43 6.04
CA PHE A 77 3.28 6.16 6.01
C PHE A 77 2.48 7.35 6.57
N LEU A 78 2.83 7.85 7.76
CA LEU A 78 2.17 9.01 8.34
C LEU A 78 2.33 10.26 7.48
N LYS A 79 3.53 10.53 6.95
CA LYS A 79 3.76 11.63 6.01
C LYS A 79 2.86 11.53 4.77
N SER A 80 2.70 10.34 4.21
CA SER A 80 1.85 10.15 3.02
C SER A 80 0.36 10.34 3.32
N LEU A 81 -0.11 9.96 4.51
CA LEU A 81 -1.48 10.25 4.95
C LEU A 81 -1.71 11.76 5.11
N LEU A 82 -0.75 12.45 5.73
CA LEU A 82 -0.78 13.91 5.92
C LEU A 82 -0.75 14.66 4.57
N GLN A 83 0.21 14.32 3.70
CA GLN A 83 0.35 14.96 2.38
C GLN A 83 -0.81 14.61 1.45
N GLY A 84 -1.28 13.37 1.52
CA GLY A 84 -2.37 12.87 0.69
C GLY A 84 -3.77 13.25 1.17
N LYS A 85 -3.89 13.93 2.32
CA LYS A 85 -5.16 14.27 2.98
C LYS A 85 -6.07 13.07 3.19
N ARG A 86 -5.53 11.96 3.70
CA ARG A 86 -6.24 10.68 3.89
C ARG A 86 -6.11 10.15 5.32
N SER A 87 -7.07 9.34 5.73
CA SER A 87 -6.99 8.49 6.92
C SER A 87 -6.53 7.07 6.55
N GLY A 88 -6.00 6.33 7.52
CA GLY A 88 -5.57 4.95 7.28
C GLY A 88 -4.96 4.29 8.50
N GLU A 89 -4.87 2.96 8.44
CA GLU A 89 -4.20 2.11 9.42
C GLU A 89 -3.26 1.13 8.70
N ARG A 90 -2.10 0.87 9.29
CA ARG A 90 -1.09 -0.06 8.77
C ARG A 90 -0.37 -0.75 9.92
N ASP A 91 -0.15 -2.06 9.81
CA ASP A 91 0.79 -2.79 10.65
C ASP A 91 2.17 -2.85 9.97
N ILE A 92 3.20 -2.47 10.71
CA ILE A 92 4.60 -2.44 10.29
C ILE A 92 5.36 -3.37 11.23
N ASN A 93 5.30 -4.66 10.93
CA ASN A 93 5.98 -5.69 11.70
C ASN A 93 5.62 -5.71 13.20
N GLY A 94 4.34 -5.56 13.51
CA GLY A 94 3.85 -5.49 14.90
C GLY A 94 3.69 -4.09 15.44
N LEU A 95 4.25 -3.09 14.77
CA LEU A 95 3.93 -1.68 15.00
C LEU A 95 2.68 -1.31 14.20
N GLY A 96 1.53 -1.32 14.84
CA GLY A 96 0.32 -0.71 14.32
C GLY A 96 0.44 0.82 14.33
N VAL A 97 0.18 1.44 13.19
CA VAL A 97 0.12 2.90 13.00
C VAL A 97 -1.22 3.24 12.38
N LYS A 98 -1.98 4.15 12.97
CA LYS A 98 -3.26 4.64 12.43
C LYS A 98 -3.37 6.16 12.51
N ALA A 99 -4.06 6.79 11.58
CA ALA A 99 -4.42 8.20 11.65
C ALA A 99 -5.78 8.44 11.01
N GLY A 100 -6.51 9.43 11.50
CA GLY A 100 -7.82 9.79 10.95
C GLY A 100 -8.48 10.98 11.61
N ILE A 101 -9.76 11.17 11.32
CA ILE A 101 -10.61 12.25 11.86
C ILE A 101 -11.83 11.61 12.51
N VAL A 102 -12.19 12.07 13.70
CA VAL A 102 -13.44 11.72 14.38
C VAL A 102 -14.35 12.93 14.50
N THR A 103 -15.65 12.71 14.51
CA THR A 103 -16.68 13.75 14.64
C THR A 103 -17.38 13.63 16.00
N TYR A 104 -17.74 14.76 16.61
CA TYR A 104 -18.43 14.79 17.90
C TYR A 104 -19.81 15.43 17.80
N HIS A 105 -20.75 14.89 18.57
CA HIS A 105 -22.10 15.42 18.69
C HIS A 105 -22.15 16.53 19.74
N ARG A 106 -22.71 17.67 19.35
CA ARG A 106 -22.91 18.85 20.19
C ARG A 106 -24.39 19.13 20.33
N LYS A 107 -24.83 19.49 21.53
CA LYS A 107 -26.23 19.86 21.81
C LYS A 107 -26.27 21.10 22.68
N LEU A 108 -27.19 22.01 22.39
CA LEU A 108 -27.53 23.12 23.27
C LEU A 108 -28.61 22.66 24.24
N LYS A 109 -28.28 22.65 25.54
CA LYS A 109 -29.22 22.28 26.59
C LYS A 109 -29.95 23.52 27.11
N THR A 110 -31.27 23.47 27.07
CA THR A 110 -32.19 24.50 27.57
C THR A 110 -33.12 23.90 28.63
N PRO A 111 -33.83 24.72 29.42
CA PRO A 111 -34.85 24.23 30.35
C PRO A 111 -35.99 23.45 29.68
N PHE A 112 -36.25 23.68 28.38
CA PHE A 112 -37.38 23.09 27.64
C PHE A 112 -36.97 21.94 26.70
N GLY A 113 -35.70 21.53 26.70
CA GLY A 113 -35.21 20.47 25.83
C GLY A 113 -33.79 20.69 25.32
N SER A 114 -33.36 19.83 24.40
CA SER A 114 -32.02 19.88 23.80
C SER A 114 -32.12 19.99 22.28
N THR A 115 -31.40 20.94 21.69
CA THR A 115 -31.34 21.12 20.24
C THR A 115 -29.95 20.73 19.72
N PRO A 116 -29.83 19.95 18.64
CA PRO A 116 -28.55 19.64 18.01
C PRO A 116 -27.82 20.91 17.54
N LEU A 117 -26.51 20.94 17.73
CA LEU A 117 -25.62 21.95 17.16
C LEU A 117 -24.76 21.32 16.05
N PRO A 118 -24.15 22.12 15.16
CA PRO A 118 -23.20 21.63 14.17
C PRO A 118 -22.08 20.80 14.82
N ASN A 119 -21.77 19.67 14.21
CA ASN A 119 -20.70 18.79 14.69
C ASN A 119 -19.32 19.37 14.34
N ASN A 120 -18.36 19.19 15.23
CA ASN A 120 -16.96 19.53 14.96
C ASN A 120 -16.12 18.26 14.83
N HIS A 121 -14.97 18.39 14.18
CA HIS A 121 -14.07 17.29 13.89
C HIS A 121 -12.81 17.37 14.75
N GLN A 122 -12.14 16.23 14.93
CA GLN A 122 -10.85 16.18 15.58
C GLN A 122 -9.96 15.12 14.94
N PRO A 123 -8.79 15.53 14.41
CA PRO A 123 -7.82 14.59 13.89
C PRO A 123 -7.17 13.82 15.04
N TYR A 124 -6.70 12.62 14.75
CA TYR A 124 -5.95 11.78 15.68
C TYR A 124 -4.89 10.95 14.98
N ILE A 125 -3.85 10.59 15.72
CA ILE A 125 -2.89 9.56 15.36
C ILE A 125 -2.84 8.53 16.49
N GLY A 126 -2.85 7.25 16.15
CA GLY A 126 -2.69 6.14 17.07
C GLY A 126 -1.48 5.29 16.72
N ILE A 127 -0.75 4.87 17.74
CA ILE A 127 0.34 3.89 17.62
C ILE A 127 0.11 2.76 18.62
N ARG A 128 0.42 1.53 18.22
CA ARG A 128 0.32 0.33 19.05
C ARG A 128 1.42 -0.66 18.70
N ILE A 129 2.08 -1.24 19.69
CA ILE A 129 3.00 -2.37 19.46
C ILE A 129 2.36 -3.64 19.98
N THR A 130 2.27 -4.65 19.12
CA THR A 130 1.59 -5.92 19.39
C THR A 130 2.55 -7.08 19.68
N LYS A 131 3.83 -6.91 19.34
CA LYS A 131 4.92 -7.87 19.53
C LYS A 131 6.28 -7.15 19.54
N PRO A 132 7.35 -7.75 20.09
CA PRO A 132 8.69 -7.16 20.05
C PRO A 132 9.10 -6.78 18.62
N LEU A 133 9.69 -5.59 18.45
CA LEU A 133 10.15 -5.12 17.15
C LEU A 133 11.53 -5.70 16.80
N PRO A 134 11.88 -5.84 15.51
CA PRO A 134 13.17 -6.39 15.11
C PRO A 134 14.34 -5.61 15.69
N PRO A 135 15.35 -6.30 16.25
CA PRO A 135 16.55 -5.65 16.71
C PRO A 135 17.35 -5.07 15.53
N LYS A 136 18.02 -3.95 15.76
CA LYS A 136 18.82 -3.21 14.79
C LYS A 136 19.88 -4.13 14.16
N GLY A 137 19.88 -4.24 12.83
CA GLY A 137 20.78 -5.12 12.08
C GLY A 137 20.24 -6.53 11.82
N ALA A 138 19.13 -6.93 12.45
CA ALA A 138 18.35 -8.07 11.96
C ALA A 138 17.48 -7.59 10.78
N PRO A 139 17.44 -8.29 9.64
CA PRO A 139 16.46 -7.96 8.61
C PRO A 139 15.08 -8.01 9.25
N ALA A 140 14.29 -6.93 9.12
CA ALA A 140 12.93 -6.92 9.61
C ALA A 140 12.21 -8.12 8.99
N SER A 141 11.91 -9.13 9.81
CA SER A 141 11.12 -10.28 9.36
C SER A 141 9.74 -9.73 9.05
N VAL A 142 9.43 -9.56 7.77
CA VAL A 142 8.09 -9.24 7.33
C VAL A 142 7.22 -10.41 7.78
N GLN A 143 6.57 -10.29 8.94
CA GLN A 143 5.60 -11.29 9.38
C GLN A 143 4.37 -11.18 8.50
N VAL A 144 4.45 -11.92 7.40
CA VAL A 144 3.33 -12.22 6.55
C VAL A 144 2.42 -13.22 7.29
N PRO A 145 1.08 -13.09 7.22
CA PRO A 145 0.17 -14.11 7.71
C PRO A 145 0.58 -15.50 7.22
N PRO A 146 0.27 -16.60 7.96
CA PRO A 146 0.70 -17.95 7.61
C PRO A 146 0.29 -18.44 6.21
N SER A 147 -0.54 -17.68 5.48
CA SER A 147 -0.97 -17.99 4.12
C SER A 147 -0.18 -17.33 3.00
N VAL A 148 0.84 -16.50 3.28
CA VAL A 148 1.60 -15.80 2.23
C VAL A 148 3.11 -15.78 2.53
N GLN A 149 3.73 -16.95 2.73
CA GLN A 149 5.21 -17.03 2.74
C GLN A 149 5.77 -16.80 1.32
N PRO A 150 6.93 -16.13 1.16
CA PRO A 150 7.72 -16.23 -0.05
C PRO A 150 8.09 -17.70 -0.29
N GLY A 151 7.51 -18.27 -1.32
CA GLY A 151 7.64 -19.68 -1.68
C GLY A 151 6.92 -19.93 -2.99
N VAL A 152 6.89 -21.19 -3.42
CA VAL A 152 6.05 -21.60 -4.55
C VAL A 152 4.60 -21.44 -4.10
N ALA A 153 3.89 -20.45 -4.65
CA ALA A 153 2.46 -20.31 -4.45
C ALA A 153 1.75 -21.59 -4.90
N SER A 154 0.51 -21.84 -4.44
CA SER A 154 -0.31 -22.98 -4.86
C SER A 154 -0.43 -23.14 -6.38
N ASN A 155 -0.16 -22.07 -7.11
CA ASN A 155 -0.22 -21.98 -8.57
C ASN A 155 1.14 -22.28 -9.23
N GLY A 156 2.17 -22.71 -8.50
CA GLY A 156 3.49 -23.05 -9.06
C GLY A 156 4.42 -21.86 -9.35
N LEU A 157 4.04 -20.64 -8.95
CA LEU A 157 4.86 -19.43 -9.13
C LEU A 157 5.74 -19.19 -7.89
N ASP A 158 7.05 -19.02 -8.09
CA ASP A 158 8.04 -18.77 -7.04
C ASP A 158 8.38 -17.28 -6.94
N SER A 159 7.88 -16.62 -5.90
CA SER A 159 8.11 -15.20 -5.62
C SER A 159 9.59 -14.77 -5.48
N ARG A 160 10.52 -15.74 -5.40
CA ARG A 160 11.98 -15.51 -5.30
C ARG A 160 12.68 -15.44 -6.66
N LEU A 161 11.93 -15.54 -7.76
CA LEU A 161 12.47 -15.48 -9.11
C LEU A 161 12.06 -14.18 -9.81
N TRP A 162 12.96 -13.70 -10.66
CA TRP A 162 12.60 -12.75 -11.71
C TRP A 162 11.84 -13.48 -12.82
N TYR A 163 10.73 -12.90 -13.26
CA TYR A 163 9.95 -13.42 -14.38
C TYR A 163 9.99 -12.46 -15.57
N ARG A 164 10.02 -13.03 -16.78
CA ARG A 164 9.67 -12.33 -18.01
C ARG A 164 8.20 -12.62 -18.31
N ILE A 165 7.39 -11.57 -18.43
CA ILE A 165 5.96 -11.68 -18.77
C ILE A 165 5.83 -11.53 -20.28
N LYS A 166 5.51 -12.62 -20.99
CA LYS A 166 5.48 -12.68 -22.46
C LYS A 166 4.06 -12.89 -22.97
N ASN A 167 3.80 -12.48 -24.20
CA ASN A 167 2.53 -12.76 -24.86
C ASN A 167 2.74 -13.82 -25.97
N PRO A 168 2.14 -15.01 -25.91
CA PRO A 168 2.31 -16.06 -26.93
C PRO A 168 1.86 -15.65 -28.33
N ALA A 169 0.92 -14.71 -28.46
CA ALA A 169 0.46 -14.17 -29.75
C ALA A 169 1.48 -13.21 -30.38
N LYS A 170 2.48 -12.80 -29.61
CA LYS A 170 3.59 -11.93 -30.03
C LYS A 170 4.92 -12.58 -29.64
N PRO A 171 5.34 -13.66 -30.32
CA PRO A 171 6.60 -14.34 -30.01
C PRO A 171 7.77 -13.37 -30.01
N GLY A 172 8.67 -13.53 -29.04
CA GLY A 172 9.82 -12.64 -28.88
C GLY A 172 9.50 -11.28 -28.25
N MET A 173 8.27 -11.04 -27.79
CA MET A 173 7.90 -9.80 -27.10
C MET A 173 7.55 -10.04 -25.62
N ALA A 174 7.91 -9.08 -24.76
CA ALA A 174 7.67 -9.10 -23.33
C ALA A 174 7.20 -7.74 -22.81
N ILE A 175 6.52 -7.74 -21.66
CA ILE A 175 6.21 -6.51 -20.94
C ILE A 175 7.52 -5.89 -20.47
N ASP A 176 7.72 -4.63 -20.82
CA ASP A 176 8.89 -3.84 -20.53
C ASP A 176 8.48 -2.47 -20.00
N VAL A 177 9.35 -1.88 -19.20
CA VAL A 177 9.24 -0.48 -18.82
C VAL A 177 9.84 0.36 -19.96
N VAL A 178 9.13 1.40 -20.38
CA VAL A 178 9.62 2.30 -21.43
C VAL A 178 10.82 3.09 -20.89
N ASN A 179 11.95 3.04 -21.60
CA ASN A 179 13.06 3.95 -21.36
C ASN A 179 12.90 5.21 -22.22
N ASP A 180 12.06 6.13 -21.75
CA ASP A 180 11.67 7.38 -22.42
C ASP A 180 12.52 8.59 -22.00
N GLY A 181 13.52 8.39 -21.13
CA GLY A 181 14.39 9.46 -20.65
C GLY A 181 13.71 10.45 -19.69
N ASN A 182 12.46 10.22 -19.27
CA ASN A 182 11.72 11.13 -18.36
C ASN A 182 12.07 10.96 -16.87
N GLN A 183 13.22 10.36 -16.56
CA GLN A 183 13.60 9.96 -15.21
C GLN A 183 12.58 9.05 -14.50
N GLN A 184 11.85 8.22 -15.25
CA GLN A 184 10.96 7.20 -14.72
C GLN A 184 9.72 7.78 -14.00
N GLN A 185 9.33 9.02 -14.33
CA GLN A 185 8.23 9.73 -13.66
C GLN A 185 6.86 9.17 -14.06
N ASP A 186 6.66 8.86 -15.34
CA ASP A 186 5.35 8.41 -15.85
C ASP A 186 5.15 6.90 -15.74
N GLY A 187 6.25 6.15 -15.52
CA GLY A 187 6.23 4.70 -15.32
C GLY A 187 5.62 3.94 -16.49
N GLN A 188 5.76 4.43 -17.73
CA GLN A 188 5.09 3.83 -18.88
C GLN A 188 5.55 2.39 -19.11
N VAL A 189 4.62 1.56 -19.55
CA VAL A 189 4.85 0.15 -19.88
C VAL A 189 4.46 -0.12 -21.32
N GLN A 190 5.21 -1.00 -21.95
CA GLN A 190 5.03 -1.40 -23.33
C GLN A 190 5.29 -2.89 -23.52
N MET A 191 4.94 -3.39 -24.68
CA MET A 191 5.48 -4.65 -25.18
C MET A 191 6.74 -4.33 -26.01
N ALA A 192 7.87 -4.93 -25.66
CA ALA A 192 9.15 -4.74 -26.34
C ALA A 192 9.80 -6.07 -26.68
N ALA A 193 10.78 -6.06 -27.60
CA ALA A 193 11.55 -7.25 -27.95
C ALA A 193 12.25 -7.82 -26.70
N GLU A 194 12.15 -9.13 -26.51
CA GLU A 194 12.71 -9.77 -25.34
C GLU A 194 14.24 -9.73 -25.34
N GLY A 195 14.82 -9.50 -24.17
CA GLY A 195 16.27 -9.48 -24.01
C GLY A 195 16.68 -9.51 -22.55
N ASN A 196 17.97 -9.31 -22.30
CA ASN A 196 18.50 -9.19 -20.95
C ASN A 196 18.39 -7.75 -20.43
N PHE A 197 17.16 -7.24 -20.38
CA PHE A 197 16.86 -5.88 -19.95
C PHE A 197 16.18 -5.91 -18.58
N SER A 198 16.70 -5.15 -17.61
CA SER A 198 16.12 -5.07 -16.26
C SER A 198 14.67 -4.55 -16.27
N GLY A 199 14.27 -3.77 -17.29
CA GLY A 199 12.89 -3.34 -17.48
C GLY A 199 11.91 -4.49 -17.76
N GLN A 200 12.40 -5.67 -18.14
CA GLN A 200 11.61 -6.87 -18.42
C GLN A 200 11.64 -7.90 -17.27
N HIS A 201 12.30 -7.56 -16.16
CA HIS A 201 12.40 -8.43 -14.99
C HIS A 201 11.33 -8.02 -13.97
N TRP A 202 10.34 -8.90 -13.79
CA TRP A 202 9.20 -8.68 -12.92
C TRP A 202 9.23 -9.64 -11.72
N GLN A 203 9.22 -9.08 -10.52
CA GLN A 203 9.04 -9.82 -9.29
C GLN A 203 7.54 -9.98 -9.05
N LEU A 204 7.10 -11.21 -8.83
CA LEU A 204 5.73 -11.51 -8.41
C LEU A 204 5.70 -11.50 -6.88
N ARG A 205 5.60 -10.31 -6.30
CA ARG A 205 5.58 -10.16 -4.84
C ARG A 205 4.16 -10.40 -4.35
N PRO A 206 3.90 -11.41 -3.50
CA PRO A 206 2.56 -11.64 -3.01
C PRO A 206 1.99 -10.41 -2.30
N SER A 207 0.73 -10.09 -2.58
CA SER A 207 0.04 -8.96 -1.98
C SER A 207 -0.21 -9.21 -0.50
N ARG A 208 0.18 -8.25 0.34
CA ARG A 208 -0.01 -8.34 1.79
C ARG A 208 -1.46 -8.12 2.23
N THR A 209 -2.25 -7.42 1.42
CA THR A 209 -3.62 -6.99 1.78
C THR A 209 -4.71 -7.65 0.93
N ASN A 210 -4.34 -8.46 -0.07
CA ASN A 210 -5.28 -9.17 -0.93
C ASN A 210 -4.74 -10.57 -1.22
N PRO A 211 -5.08 -11.56 -0.38
CA PRO A 211 -4.61 -12.93 -0.53
C PRO A 211 -4.87 -13.48 -1.94
N GLY A 212 -3.86 -14.12 -2.53
CA GLY A 212 -3.92 -14.66 -3.88
C GLY A 212 -3.67 -13.64 -5.01
N ALA A 213 -3.54 -12.35 -4.70
CA ALA A 213 -3.04 -11.35 -5.63
C ALA A 213 -1.52 -11.12 -5.45
N TYR A 214 -0.90 -10.51 -6.45
CA TYR A 214 0.51 -10.14 -6.48
C TYR A 214 0.66 -8.66 -6.82
N ASN A 215 1.68 -8.03 -6.25
CA ASN A 215 2.26 -6.81 -6.78
C ASN A 215 3.36 -7.22 -7.79
N LEU A 216 3.29 -6.69 -9.01
CA LEU A 216 4.27 -6.96 -10.06
C LEU A 216 5.32 -5.84 -10.05
N CYS A 217 6.47 -6.07 -9.42
CA CYS A 217 7.47 -5.02 -9.19
C CYS A 217 8.66 -5.16 -10.13
N ASN A 218 9.17 -4.04 -10.62
CA ASN A 218 10.15 -4.03 -11.70
C ASN A 218 11.58 -3.90 -11.19
N MET A 219 12.52 -4.65 -11.79
CA MET A 219 13.93 -4.60 -11.39
C MET A 219 14.60 -3.26 -11.71
N TRP A 220 14.35 -2.68 -12.90
CA TRP A 220 15.04 -1.47 -13.34
C TRP A 220 14.72 -0.25 -12.48
N LEU A 221 13.46 -0.13 -12.08
CA LEU A 221 12.97 1.00 -11.29
C LEU A 221 13.10 0.78 -9.76
N GLY A 222 13.54 -0.40 -9.33
CA GLY A 222 13.61 -0.76 -7.92
C GLY A 222 12.34 -1.40 -7.36
N SER A 223 12.47 -2.05 -6.19
CA SER A 223 11.37 -2.75 -5.49
C SER A 223 10.24 -1.83 -5.02
N GLY A 224 10.49 -0.52 -5.04
CA GLY A 224 9.56 0.56 -4.77
C GLY A 224 8.70 0.97 -5.97
N LYS A 225 8.75 0.27 -7.10
CA LYS A 225 7.94 0.56 -8.29
C LYS A 225 7.24 -0.72 -8.79
N CYS A 226 5.92 -0.71 -8.78
CA CYS A 226 5.11 -1.86 -9.18
C CYS A 226 4.01 -1.46 -10.18
N LEU A 227 3.59 -2.43 -11.00
CA LEU A 227 2.52 -2.26 -11.97
C LEU A 227 1.23 -1.88 -11.26
N ASP A 228 0.65 -0.78 -11.72
CA ASP A 228 -0.54 -0.11 -11.22
C ASP A 228 -1.46 0.24 -12.40
N VAL A 229 -2.64 0.76 -12.10
CA VAL A 229 -3.59 1.31 -13.05
C VAL A 229 -3.91 2.74 -12.64
N TYR A 230 -4.00 3.64 -13.61
CA TYR A 230 -4.29 5.05 -13.31
C TYR A 230 -5.62 5.21 -12.56
N GLY A 231 -5.62 6.03 -11.51
CA GLY A 231 -6.79 6.24 -10.67
C GLY A 231 -8.00 6.83 -11.41
N ASN A 232 -7.75 7.67 -12.41
CA ASN A 232 -8.73 8.31 -13.28
C ASN A 232 -9.01 7.54 -14.59
N ASP A 233 -8.22 6.51 -14.91
CA ASP A 233 -8.42 5.67 -16.09
C ASP A 233 -8.06 4.22 -15.79
N LYS A 234 -9.09 3.43 -15.49
CA LYS A 234 -8.99 2.01 -15.12
C LYS A 234 -8.53 1.10 -16.27
N THR A 235 -8.33 1.65 -17.47
CA THR A 235 -7.89 0.89 -18.64
C THR A 235 -6.40 1.05 -18.92
N ARG A 236 -5.72 1.97 -18.24
CA ARG A 236 -4.33 2.33 -18.53
C ARG A 236 -3.36 1.86 -17.43
N PRO A 237 -2.49 0.87 -17.73
CA PRO A 237 -1.47 0.44 -16.80
C PRO A 237 -0.26 1.40 -16.77
N HIS A 238 0.42 1.49 -15.63
CA HIS A 238 1.68 2.22 -15.44
C HIS A 238 2.45 1.68 -14.22
N LEU A 239 3.66 2.17 -13.98
CA LEU A 239 4.43 1.89 -12.77
C LEU A 239 4.22 3.03 -11.77
N ALA A 240 3.79 2.68 -10.58
CA ALA A 240 3.61 3.61 -9.47
C ALA A 240 4.45 3.20 -8.27
N THR A 241 4.60 4.13 -7.33
CA THR A 241 5.25 3.84 -6.05
C THR A 241 4.54 2.69 -5.33
N ALA A 242 5.30 1.68 -4.96
CA ALA A 242 4.80 0.47 -4.34
C ALA A 242 4.03 0.77 -3.05
N GLY A 243 2.84 0.19 -2.92
CA GLY A 243 2.01 0.31 -1.74
C GLY A 243 0.85 -0.68 -1.74
N ASN A 244 -0.04 -0.54 -0.76
CA ASN A 244 -1.21 -1.41 -0.61
C ASN A 244 -2.42 -0.87 -1.39
N TYR A 245 -2.22 -0.54 -2.66
CA TYR A 245 -3.27 0.00 -3.52
C TYR A 245 -3.93 -1.13 -4.32
N SER A 246 -5.26 -1.12 -4.43
CA SER A 246 -5.98 -2.11 -5.23
C SER A 246 -5.60 -2.07 -6.72
N GLY A 247 -5.14 -0.91 -7.21
CA GLY A 247 -4.59 -0.75 -8.55
C GLY A 247 -3.27 -1.50 -8.75
N GLN A 248 -2.55 -1.85 -7.68
CA GLN A 248 -1.30 -2.62 -7.74
C GLN A 248 -1.47 -4.11 -7.47
N GLN A 249 -2.70 -4.56 -7.24
CA GLN A 249 -3.00 -5.93 -6.86
C GLN A 249 -3.53 -6.71 -8.06
N TRP A 250 -2.69 -7.59 -8.58
CA TRP A 250 -2.93 -8.38 -9.78
C TRP A 250 -3.24 -9.83 -9.41
N ARG A 251 -4.41 -10.32 -9.81
CA ARG A 251 -4.69 -11.76 -9.77
C ARG A 251 -4.08 -12.41 -11.00
N ILE A 252 -3.37 -13.51 -10.77
CA ILE A 252 -2.69 -14.28 -11.79
C ILE A 252 -3.33 -15.66 -11.82
N GLU A 253 -4.21 -15.87 -12.80
CA GLU A 253 -5.07 -17.06 -12.89
C GLU A 253 -4.61 -17.93 -14.05
N GLN A 254 -4.37 -19.22 -13.79
CA GLN A 254 -3.96 -20.16 -14.82
C GLN A 254 -5.13 -20.43 -15.78
N GLN A 255 -4.91 -20.34 -17.09
CA GLN A 255 -5.92 -20.63 -18.12
C GLN A 255 -5.75 -22.02 -18.76
N GLY A 256 -4.66 -22.72 -18.46
CA GLY A 256 -4.24 -23.96 -19.12
C GLY A 256 -3.07 -23.74 -20.10
N ASN A 257 -2.43 -24.82 -20.54
CA ASN A 257 -1.31 -24.80 -21.50
C ASN A 257 -0.15 -23.85 -21.11
N GLY A 258 0.10 -23.68 -19.80
CA GLY A 258 1.15 -22.79 -19.30
C GLY A 258 0.86 -21.28 -19.44
N THR A 259 -0.38 -20.90 -19.77
CA THR A 259 -0.79 -19.51 -19.92
C THR A 259 -1.58 -18.99 -18.72
N TRP A 260 -1.54 -17.67 -18.54
CA TRP A 260 -2.02 -16.94 -17.39
C TRP A 260 -2.86 -15.75 -17.82
N LYS A 261 -3.92 -15.46 -17.07
CA LYS A 261 -4.70 -14.23 -17.14
C LYS A 261 -4.28 -13.32 -16.00
N LEU A 262 -4.03 -12.05 -16.29
CA LEU A 262 -3.69 -11.04 -15.31
C LEU A 262 -4.87 -10.06 -15.17
N SER A 263 -5.56 -10.08 -14.04
CA SER A 263 -6.68 -9.16 -13.76
C SER A 263 -6.35 -8.23 -12.58
N ASN A 264 -6.93 -7.04 -12.58
CA ASN A 264 -6.58 -5.99 -11.63
C ASN A 264 -7.70 -5.71 -10.63
N SER A 265 -7.36 -5.61 -9.34
CA SER A 265 -8.37 -5.51 -8.27
C SER A 265 -9.11 -4.17 -8.23
N TYR A 266 -8.57 -3.09 -8.81
CA TYR A 266 -9.24 -1.79 -8.91
C TYR A 266 -10.11 -1.65 -10.16
N SER A 267 -9.76 -2.41 -11.20
CA SER A 267 -10.33 -2.29 -12.54
C SER A 267 -11.57 -3.17 -12.76
N GLY A 268 -12.07 -3.81 -11.70
CA GLY A 268 -13.23 -4.68 -11.77
C GLY A 268 -12.92 -5.95 -12.57
N PRO A 269 -13.74 -6.34 -13.57
CA PRO A 269 -13.52 -7.57 -14.33
C PRO A 269 -12.35 -7.47 -15.33
N LEU A 270 -11.80 -6.28 -15.57
CA LEU A 270 -10.87 -6.05 -16.66
C LEU A 270 -9.54 -6.82 -16.48
N ALA A 271 -9.02 -7.33 -17.61
CA ALA A 271 -7.78 -8.07 -17.69
C ALA A 271 -6.76 -7.36 -18.60
N LEU A 272 -5.48 -7.54 -18.28
CA LEU A 272 -4.37 -6.99 -19.06
C LEU A 272 -4.32 -7.61 -20.45
N SER A 273 -4.30 -6.74 -21.46
CA SER A 273 -4.26 -7.07 -22.89
C SER A 273 -3.11 -6.35 -23.55
N ALA A 274 -2.33 -7.07 -24.36
CA ALA A 274 -1.55 -6.46 -25.44
C ALA A 274 -2.52 -5.93 -26.50
N ASP A 275 -2.20 -4.81 -27.13
CA ASP A 275 -2.94 -4.34 -28.29
C ASP A 275 -2.63 -5.18 -29.55
N ALA A 276 -3.42 -5.00 -30.61
CA ALA A 276 -3.27 -5.75 -31.84
C ALA A 276 -1.93 -5.44 -32.55
N SER A 277 -1.41 -4.22 -32.38
CA SER A 277 -0.08 -3.84 -32.89
C SER A 277 1.03 -4.58 -32.12
N GLY A 278 0.80 -4.86 -30.84
CA GLY A 278 1.71 -5.57 -29.95
C GLY A 278 2.74 -4.64 -29.30
N ALA A 279 2.46 -3.34 -29.20
CA ALA A 279 3.32 -2.34 -28.57
C ALA A 279 2.71 -1.78 -27.27
N ALA A 280 1.39 -1.61 -27.22
CA ALA A 280 0.71 -0.98 -26.09
C ALA A 280 0.02 -2.01 -25.18
N LEU A 281 -0.08 -1.69 -23.90
CA LEU A 281 -0.82 -2.45 -22.90
C LEU A 281 -2.07 -1.68 -22.47
N SER A 282 -3.17 -2.39 -22.26
CA SER A 282 -4.43 -1.84 -21.75
C SER A 282 -5.19 -2.89 -20.94
N LEU A 283 -6.14 -2.47 -20.12
CA LEU A 283 -7.09 -3.37 -19.48
C LEU A 283 -8.40 -3.36 -20.25
N LYS A 284 -8.93 -4.55 -20.54
CA LYS A 284 -10.13 -4.77 -21.36
C LYS A 284 -11.03 -5.82 -20.73
N ASP A 285 -12.29 -5.88 -21.19
CA ASP A 285 -13.20 -6.93 -20.77
C ASP A 285 -12.61 -8.32 -21.02
N PRO A 286 -12.70 -9.22 -20.03
CA PRO A 286 -12.05 -10.51 -20.09
C PRO A 286 -12.71 -11.37 -21.17
N GLN A 287 -11.90 -11.82 -22.12
CA GLN A 287 -12.30 -12.72 -23.19
C GLN A 287 -11.20 -13.74 -23.43
N VAL A 288 -11.55 -14.90 -23.99
CA VAL A 288 -10.56 -15.88 -24.44
C VAL A 288 -9.91 -15.33 -25.70
N SER A 289 -8.78 -14.63 -25.53
CA SER A 289 -8.04 -14.00 -26.62
C SER A 289 -6.54 -14.16 -26.39
N PRO A 290 -5.75 -14.52 -27.42
CA PRO A 290 -4.30 -14.57 -27.32
C PRO A 290 -3.67 -13.25 -26.83
N ALA A 291 -4.33 -12.11 -27.09
CA ALA A 291 -3.89 -10.80 -26.61
C ALA A 291 -3.94 -10.63 -25.08
N MET A 292 -4.75 -11.45 -24.38
CA MET A 292 -4.94 -11.41 -22.92
C MET A 292 -4.35 -12.63 -22.21
N SER A 293 -3.67 -13.51 -22.95
CA SER A 293 -2.99 -14.68 -22.41
C SER A 293 -1.49 -14.40 -22.30
N TRP A 294 -0.93 -14.72 -21.14
CA TRP A 294 0.45 -14.40 -20.79
C TRP A 294 1.22 -15.66 -20.40
N THR A 295 2.51 -15.73 -20.71
CA THR A 295 3.41 -16.72 -20.12
C THR A 295 4.33 -16.02 -19.13
N LEU A 296 4.59 -16.70 -18.01
CA LEU A 296 5.47 -16.22 -16.94
C LEU A 296 6.73 -17.07 -16.99
N GLN A 297 7.73 -16.61 -17.72
CA GLN A 297 9.00 -17.34 -17.90
C GLN A 297 9.96 -16.99 -16.76
N PRO A 298 10.38 -17.94 -15.92
CA PRO A 298 11.43 -17.69 -14.94
C PRO A 298 12.75 -17.29 -15.63
N ILE A 299 13.45 -16.32 -15.07
CA ILE A 299 14.74 -15.83 -15.58
C ILE A 299 15.87 -16.30 -14.67
N LYS A 300 15.89 -15.84 -13.42
CA LYS A 300 16.93 -16.14 -12.41
C LYS A 300 16.41 -15.87 -11.00
N PRO A 301 17.06 -16.41 -9.95
CA PRO A 301 16.79 -16.01 -8.58
C PRO A 301 17.05 -14.51 -8.35
N ILE A 302 16.24 -13.93 -7.47
CA ILE A 302 16.42 -12.55 -6.99
C ILE A 302 17.58 -12.56 -5.99
N THR A 303 18.61 -11.77 -6.27
CA THR A 303 19.81 -11.63 -5.44
C THR A 303 20.17 -10.18 -5.16
N GLU A 304 19.49 -9.25 -5.83
CA GLU A 304 19.68 -7.83 -5.72
C GLU A 304 19.17 -7.32 -4.36
N VAL A 305 20.02 -6.58 -3.66
CA VAL A 305 19.70 -6.02 -2.34
C VAL A 305 18.50 -5.06 -2.48
N GLY A 306 17.50 -5.25 -1.63
CA GLY A 306 16.30 -4.41 -1.61
C GLY A 306 15.08 -5.01 -2.33
N PHE A 307 15.19 -6.22 -2.90
CA PHE A 307 14.08 -6.97 -3.50
C PHE A 307 13.68 -8.21 -2.69
#